data_AF-A0A957ZJN7-F1
#
_entry.id   AF-A0A957ZJN7-F1
#
_cell.length_a   1.000
_cell.length_b   1.000
_cell.length_c   1.000
_cell.angle_alpha   90.00
_cell.angle_beta   90.00
_cell.angle_gamma   90.00
#
_symmetry.space_group_name_H-M   'P 1'
#
loop_
_entity.id
_entity.type
_entity.pdbx_description
1 polymer ?
#
loop_
_entity_poly.entity_id
_entity_poly.type
_entity_poly.pdbx_seq_one_letter_code
_entity_poly.pdbx_strand_id
1 'polypeptide(L)'
;PVADGFRNYQKSKFTVSAEELLIDRAQLLTLTAPEMTVLIGGLRALNANAGQAPHGVFTSRPGTLTNDFFVNLLDMRTAWKPTAE
;
A
#
# COMPACT_ATOMS: atom_id res chain seq x y z
N PRO A 1 1.54 -14.57 -6.27
CA PRO A 1 1.13 -13.56 -7.27
C PRO A 1 2.39 -12.88 -7.83
N VAL A 2 2.33 -12.32 -9.05
CA VAL A 2 3.47 -11.57 -9.64
C VAL A 2 3.64 -10.20 -8.98
N ALA A 3 2.53 -9.56 -8.64
CA ALA A 3 2.44 -8.36 -7.83
C ALA A 3 1.19 -8.42 -6.95
N ASP A 4 1.24 -7.81 -5.77
CA ASP A 4 0.15 -7.73 -4.82
C ASP A 4 0.29 -6.44 -3.98
N GLY A 5 -0.31 -5.37 -4.48
CA GLY A 5 -0.22 -4.04 -3.85
C GLY A 5 -0.85 -3.99 -2.45
N PHE A 6 -1.83 -4.85 -2.15
CA PHE A 6 -2.43 -4.93 -0.82
C PHE A 6 -1.42 -5.38 0.24
N ARG A 7 -0.47 -6.24 -0.12
CA ARG A 7 0.65 -6.67 0.74
C ARG A 7 1.95 -5.94 0.47
N ASN A 8 1.94 -4.89 -0.34
CA ASN A 8 3.14 -4.15 -0.77
C ASN A 8 4.23 -5.06 -1.36
N TYR A 9 3.83 -5.99 -2.25
CA TYR A 9 4.72 -7.00 -2.80
C TYR A 9 4.79 -6.92 -4.31
N GLN A 10 6.01 -7.00 -4.85
CA GLN A 10 6.27 -7.18 -6.26
C GLN A 10 7.46 -8.13 -6.42
N LYS A 11 7.32 -9.18 -7.24
CA LYS A 11 8.35 -10.21 -7.40
C LYS A 11 9.60 -9.69 -8.10
N SER A 12 9.42 -8.82 -9.09
CA SER A 12 10.48 -8.21 -9.92
C SER A 12 9.97 -6.91 -10.54
N LYS A 13 10.88 -6.06 -11.02
CA LYS A 13 10.49 -4.93 -11.86
C LYS A 13 9.80 -5.46 -13.13
N PHE A 14 8.64 -4.90 -13.46
CA PHE A 14 7.89 -5.17 -14.68
C PHE A 14 7.91 -3.94 -15.57
N THR A 15 7.59 -4.09 -16.86
CA THR A 15 7.41 -2.95 -17.77
C THR A 15 6.15 -2.15 -17.46
N VAL A 16 5.17 -2.78 -16.82
CA VAL A 16 3.94 -2.18 -16.30
C VAL A 16 4.22 -1.62 -14.90
N SER A 17 3.68 -0.45 -14.61
CA SER A 17 3.87 0.22 -13.33
C SER A 17 3.23 -0.55 -12.16
N ALA A 18 3.72 -0.32 -10.93
CA ALA A 18 3.21 -1.03 -9.77
C ALA A 18 1.75 -0.66 -9.45
N GLU A 19 1.37 0.59 -9.72
CA GLU A 19 0.02 1.13 -9.57
C GLU A 19 -0.97 0.53 -10.57
N GLU A 20 -0.57 0.29 -11.83
CA GLU A 20 -1.39 -0.41 -12.81
C GLU A 20 -1.63 -1.87 -12.40
N LEU A 21 -0.60 -2.54 -11.89
CA LEU A 21 -0.72 -3.92 -11.37
C LEU A 21 -1.61 -3.99 -10.12
N LEU A 22 -1.63 -2.95 -9.29
CA LEU A 22 -2.56 -2.85 -8.16
C LEU A 22 -4.01 -2.73 -8.65
N ILE A 23 -4.27 -1.89 -9.65
CA ILE A 23 -5.62 -1.71 -10.21
C ILE A 23 -6.09 -3.03 -10.86
N ASP A 24 -5.24 -3.70 -11.64
CA ASP A 24 -5.53 -5.02 -12.20
C ASP A 24 -5.89 -6.03 -11.10
N ARG A 25 -5.08 -6.07 -10.02
CA ARG A 25 -5.36 -6.95 -8.88
C ARG A 25 -6.68 -6.63 -8.20
N ALA A 26 -7.03 -5.35 -8.03
CA ALA A 26 -8.28 -4.92 -7.44
C ALA A 26 -9.48 -5.30 -8.33
N GLN A 27 -9.35 -5.14 -9.64
CA GLN A 27 -10.36 -5.57 -10.62
C GLN A 27 -10.60 -7.08 -10.56
N LEU A 28 -9.56 -7.90 -10.49
CA LEU A 28 -9.67 -9.35 -10.33
C LEU A 28 -10.37 -9.77 -9.01
N LEU A 29 -10.32 -8.92 -7.99
CA LEU A 29 -11.02 -9.10 -6.71
C LEU A 29 -12.40 -8.43 -6.69
N THR A 30 -12.89 -7.92 -7.83
CA THR A 30 -14.18 -7.24 -7.97
C THR A 30 -14.36 -6.02 -7.06
N LEU A 31 -13.25 -5.36 -6.68
CA LEU A 31 -13.27 -4.23 -5.76
C LEU A 31 -13.55 -2.92 -6.49
N THR A 32 -14.36 -2.07 -5.86
CA THR A 32 -14.50 -0.66 -6.24
C THR A 32 -13.29 0.16 -5.78
N ALA A 33 -13.13 1.36 -6.33
CA ALA A 33 -12.06 2.26 -5.91
C ALA A 33 -12.08 2.61 -4.41
N PRO A 34 -13.25 2.90 -3.77
CA PRO A 34 -13.32 3.10 -2.33
C PRO A 34 -12.91 1.86 -1.53
N GLU A 35 -13.37 0.67 -1.91
CA GLU A 35 -13.03 -0.58 -1.23
C GLU A 35 -11.53 -0.88 -1.30
N MET A 36 -10.94 -0.75 -2.49
CA MET A 36 -9.49 -0.86 -2.68
C MET A 36 -8.75 0.11 -1.77
N THR A 37 -9.19 1.37 -1.70
CA THR A 37 -8.54 2.43 -0.91
C THR A 37 -8.55 2.11 0.58
N VAL A 38 -9.72 1.76 1.15
CA VAL A 38 -9.83 1.43 2.58
C VAL A 38 -9.06 0.16 2.93
N LEU A 39 -9.03 -0.83 2.03
CA LEU A 39 -8.25 -2.05 2.21
C LEU A 39 -6.74 -1.75 2.27
N ILE A 40 -6.21 -0.91 1.38
CA ILE A 40 -4.79 -0.54 1.42
C ILE A 40 -4.46 0.15 2.74
N GLY A 41 -5.22 1.17 3.13
CA GLY A 41 -4.94 1.90 4.37
C GLY A 41 -5.04 1.03 5.62
N GLY A 42 -6.09 0.18 5.70
CA GLY A 42 -6.27 -0.74 6.82
C GLY A 42 -5.17 -1.79 6.91
N LEU A 43 -4.79 -2.40 5.78
CA LEU A 43 -3.72 -3.41 5.74
C LEU A 43 -2.34 -2.82 6.09
N ARG A 44 -2.09 -1.56 5.73
CA ARG A 44 -0.87 -0.85 6.18
C ARG A 44 -0.87 -0.59 7.68
N ALA A 45 -1.99 -0.14 8.25
CA ALA A 45 -2.11 0.05 9.71
C ALA A 45 -1.95 -1.27 10.48
N LEU A 46 -2.47 -2.37 9.92
CA LEU A 46 -2.36 -3.73 10.48
C LEU A 46 -1.00 -4.40 10.21
N ASN A 47 -0.07 -3.72 9.54
CA ASN A 47 1.25 -4.24 9.18
C ASN A 47 1.19 -5.56 8.38
N ALA A 48 0.23 -5.68 7.45
CA ALA A 48 0.03 -6.87 6.62
C ALA A 48 0.96 -6.91 5.38
N ASN A 49 2.12 -6.26 5.45
CA ASN A 49 3.09 -6.23 4.36
C ASN A 49 3.82 -7.57 4.23
N ALA A 50 4.17 -7.92 2.98
CA ALA A 50 5.01 -9.09 2.70
C ALA A 50 6.37 -8.95 3.40
N GLY A 51 6.78 -10.00 4.11
CA GLY A 51 8.02 -9.98 4.89
C GLY A 51 8.05 -8.95 6.03
N GLN A 52 6.89 -8.39 6.42
CA GLN A 52 6.80 -7.32 7.43
C GLN A 52 7.62 -6.07 7.07
N ALA A 53 7.80 -5.79 5.78
CA ALA A 53 8.54 -4.61 5.33
C ALA A 53 7.86 -3.31 5.80
N PRO A 54 8.62 -2.28 6.21
CA PRO A 54 8.05 -1.05 6.78
C PRO A 54 7.43 -0.09 5.75
N HIS A 55 7.50 -0.40 4.45
CA HIS A 55 7.04 0.47 3.38
C HIS A 55 5.54 0.77 3.47
N GLY A 56 5.18 2.06 3.58
CA GLY A 56 3.79 2.49 3.67
C GLY A 56 3.14 2.29 5.04
N VAL A 57 3.86 1.79 6.05
CA VAL A 57 3.34 1.63 7.42
C VAL A 57 3.45 2.97 8.15
N PHE A 58 2.54 3.89 7.82
CA PHE A 58 2.53 5.23 8.40
C PHE A 58 1.73 5.25 9.70
N THR A 59 2.24 4.58 10.73
CA THR A 59 1.66 4.60 12.08
C THR A 59 2.74 4.33 13.13
N SER A 60 2.58 4.88 14.33
CA SER A 60 3.42 4.54 15.50
C SER A 60 2.91 3.32 16.27
N ARG A 61 1.75 2.76 15.89
CA ARG A 61 1.11 1.61 16.55
C ARG A 61 0.77 0.50 15.54
N PRO A 62 1.77 -0.14 14.90
CA PRO A 62 1.52 -1.22 13.94
C PRO A 62 0.67 -2.35 14.55
N GLY A 63 -0.28 -2.88 13.77
CA GLY A 63 -1.20 -3.92 14.21
C GLY A 63 -2.51 -3.40 14.82
N THR A 64 -2.65 -2.08 14.97
CA THR A 64 -3.91 -1.45 15.41
C THR A 64 -4.65 -0.87 14.20
N LEU A 65 -5.91 -1.28 13.99
CA LEU A 65 -6.73 -0.77 12.89
C LEU A 65 -7.11 0.69 13.14
N THR A 66 -6.51 1.60 12.38
CA THR A 66 -6.68 3.06 12.48
C THR A 66 -6.64 3.68 11.08
N ASN A 67 -6.96 4.97 10.97
CA ASN A 67 -6.82 5.74 9.73
C ASN A 67 -5.46 6.46 9.59
N ASP A 68 -4.48 6.10 10.43
CA ASP A 68 -3.15 6.75 10.47
C ASP A 68 -2.47 6.79 9.09
N PHE A 69 -2.67 5.75 8.26
CA PHE A 69 -2.16 5.72 6.89
C PHE A 69 -2.57 6.96 6.09
N PHE A 70 -3.85 7.33 6.13
CA PHE A 70 -4.38 8.45 5.36
C PHE A 70 -3.99 9.79 5.97
N VAL A 71 -4.00 9.89 7.31
CA VAL A 71 -3.59 11.11 8.02
C VAL A 71 -2.15 11.47 7.68
N ASN A 72 -1.25 10.49 7.74
CA ASN A 72 0.18 10.72 7.50
C ASN A 72 0.52 10.84 6.00
N LEU A 73 -0.23 10.16 5.12
CA LEU A 73 -0.07 10.32 3.67
C LEU A 73 -0.43 11.74 3.21
N LEU A 74 -1.45 12.34 3.82
CA LEU A 74 -1.94 13.68 3.49
C LEU A 74 -1.29 14.80 4.32
N ASP A 75 -0.33 14.48 5.19
CA ASP A 75 0.37 15.49 5.99
C ASP A 75 1.37 16.27 5.13
N MET A 76 1.07 17.55 4.89
CA MET A 76 1.91 18.48 4.11
C MET A 76 3.28 18.77 4.75
N ARG A 77 3.51 18.36 6.00
CA ARG A 77 4.85 18.41 6.63
C ARG A 77 5.79 17.35 6.06
N THR A 78 5.25 16.32 5.41
CA THR A 78 6.02 15.23 4.79
C THR A 78 6.32 15.55 3.33
N ALA A 79 7.60 15.58 2.97
CA ALA A 79 8.05 15.73 1.59
C ALA A 79 8.60 14.39 1.06
N TRP A 80 7.94 13.85 0.03
CA TRP A 80 8.33 12.59 -0.61
C TRP A 80 9.43 12.80 -1.65
N LYS A 81 10.47 11.96 -1.63
CA LYS A 81 11.56 11.96 -2.62
C LYS A 81 11.92 10.53 -3.01
N PRO A 82 12.30 10.26 -4.27
CA PRO A 82 12.81 8.96 -4.68
C PRO A 82 14.07 8.58 -3.89
N THR A 83 14.20 7.31 -3.51
CA THR A 83 15.37 6.78 -2.77
C THR A 83 16.53 6.35 -3.68
N ALA A 84 16.43 6.59 -4.99
CA ALA A 84 17.14 5.92 -6.10
C ALA A 84 16.50 4.58 -6.51
N GLU A 85 16.58 4.28 -7.81
CA GLU A 85 15.93 3.14 -8.50
C GLU A 85 16.88 1.99 -8.81
#